data_AF-A0A9E8TL34-F1
#
_entry.id   AF-A0A9E8TL34-F1
#
_cell.length_a   1.000
_cell.length_b   1.000
_cell.length_c   1.000
_cell.angle_alpha   90.00
_cell.angle_beta   90.00
_cell.angle_gamma   90.00
#
_symmetry.space_group_name_H-M   'P 1'
#
loop_
_entity.id
_entity.type
_entity.pdbx_description
1 polymer ?
#
loop_
_entity_poly.entity_id
_entity_poly.type
_entity_poly.pdbx_seq_one_letter_code
_entity_poly.pdbx_strand_id
1 'polypeptide(L)'
;MTTEVARCQAWRYVPHRKHPIPGRPGTCRRCWRACNKIVPFDAKRCSDCYQGLLTNPSPEIRRALALEEGALDETLRILSQDPDYSVALTAQNLVTERRDHREAARITPRPLIRFDGTPGTQAPLPWANR
;
A
#
# COMPACT_ATOMS: atom_id res chain seq x y z
N MET A 1 23.69 -9.76 -15.40
CA MET A 1 22.63 -9.28 -14.49
C MET A 1 21.33 -9.32 -15.26
N THR A 2 20.54 -10.38 -15.12
CA THR A 2 19.20 -10.45 -15.71
C THR A 2 18.29 -9.57 -14.85
N THR A 3 17.83 -8.46 -15.42
CA THR A 3 16.81 -7.62 -14.78
C THR A 3 15.55 -8.46 -14.63
N GLU A 4 15.18 -8.81 -13.40
CA GLU A 4 13.92 -9.50 -13.15
C GLU A 4 12.77 -8.54 -13.49
N VAL A 5 11.88 -9.01 -14.35
CA VAL A 5 10.77 -8.22 -14.89
C VAL A 5 9.44 -8.93 -14.61
N ALA A 6 8.42 -8.13 -14.33
CA ALA A 6 7.05 -8.58 -14.15
C ALA A 6 6.12 -7.89 -15.16
N ARG A 7 4.86 -8.32 -15.20
CA ARG A 7 3.79 -7.63 -15.94
C ARG A 7 2.98 -6.76 -14.98
N CYS A 8 2.65 -5.55 -15.43
CA CYS A 8 1.74 -4.66 -14.72
C CYS A 8 0.42 -5.38 -14.44
N GLN A 9 -0.01 -5.41 -13.17
CA GLN A 9 -1.21 -6.13 -12.74
C GLN A 9 -2.45 -5.21 -12.67
N ALA A 10 -2.34 -3.96 -13.12
CA ALA A 10 -3.40 -2.98 -13.00
C ALA A 10 -4.48 -3.10 -14.09
N TRP A 11 -5.70 -2.75 -13.72
CA TRP A 11 -6.80 -2.49 -14.64
C TRP A 11 -6.80 -1.02 -15.05
N ARG A 12 -6.66 -0.74 -16.35
CA ARG A 12 -6.73 0.60 -16.92
C ARG A 12 -8.18 0.96 -17.23
N TYR A 13 -8.60 2.13 -16.74
CA TYR A 13 -9.87 2.72 -17.14
C TYR A 13 -9.82 3.20 -18.61
N VAL A 14 -10.84 2.84 -19.38
CA VAL A 14 -11.05 3.27 -20.75
C VAL A 14 -12.40 3.99 -20.81
N PRO A 15 -12.42 5.31 -21.00
CA PRO A 15 -13.66 6.07 -21.05
C PRO A 15 -14.50 5.65 -22.25
N HIS A 16 -15.80 5.45 -22.04
CA HIS A 16 -16.74 5.21 -23.14
C HIS A 16 -18.12 5.76 -22.83
N ARG A 17 -18.88 6.10 -23.88
CA ARG A 17 -20.13 6.88 -23.79
C ARG A 17 -21.17 6.34 -22.81
N LYS A 18 -21.32 5.02 -22.69
CA LYS A 18 -22.31 4.41 -21.80
C LYS A 18 -22.05 4.63 -20.31
N HIS A 19 -20.78 4.74 -19.90
CA HIS A 19 -20.39 4.88 -18.49
C HIS A 19 -19.38 6.03 -18.38
N PRO A 20 -19.84 7.27 -18.14
CA PRO A 20 -18.94 8.41 -17.95
C PRO A 20 -18.09 8.28 -16.68
N ILE A 21 -18.66 7.67 -15.64
CA ILE A 21 -17.96 7.28 -14.41
C ILE A 21 -17.94 5.74 -14.38
N PRO A 22 -16.76 5.10 -14.29
CA PRO A 22 -16.67 3.65 -14.22
C PRO A 22 -17.10 3.14 -12.85
N GLY A 23 -17.80 2.01 -12.82
CA GLY A 23 -17.86 1.16 -11.64
C GLY A 23 -16.53 0.44 -11.40
N ARG A 24 -16.47 -0.46 -10.41
CA ARG A 24 -15.26 -1.23 -10.07
C ARG A 24 -14.71 -2.05 -11.26
N PRO A 25 -13.40 -2.35 -11.30
CA PRO A 25 -12.85 -3.30 -12.27
C PRO A 25 -13.67 -4.59 -12.33
N GLY A 26 -13.93 -5.09 -13.55
CA GLY A 26 -14.76 -6.28 -13.78
C GLY A 26 -16.26 -6.02 -13.98
N THR A 27 -16.79 -4.88 -13.53
CA THR A 27 -18.22 -4.53 -13.73
C THR A 27 -18.58 -4.29 -15.19
N CYS A 28 -17.66 -3.70 -15.96
CA CYS A 28 -17.82 -3.52 -17.40
C CYS A 28 -16.50 -3.81 -18.13
N ARG A 29 -16.52 -4.81 -19.02
CA ARG A 29 -15.37 -5.19 -19.86
C ARG A 29 -14.95 -4.09 -20.86
N ARG A 30 -15.79 -3.07 -21.07
CA ARG A 30 -15.46 -1.91 -21.91
C ARG A 30 -14.84 -0.77 -21.10
N CYS A 31 -15.22 -0.59 -19.83
CA CYS A 31 -14.61 0.38 -18.93
C CYS A 31 -13.19 -0.02 -18.50
N TRP A 32 -12.89 -1.31 -18.45
CA TRP A 32 -11.66 -1.81 -17.84
C TRP A 32 -10.92 -2.75 -18.78
N ARG A 33 -9.63 -2.49 -18.98
CA ARG A 33 -8.72 -3.38 -19.71
C ARG A 33 -7.51 -3.69 -18.84
N ALA A 34 -7.09 -4.96 -18.85
CA ALA A 34 -5.85 -5.35 -18.20
C ALA A 34 -4.67 -4.62 -18.88
N CYS A 35 -3.77 -4.08 -18.07
CA CYS A 35 -2.49 -3.61 -18.55
C CYS A 35 -1.54 -4.81 -18.73
N ASN A 36 -0.67 -4.76 -19.74
CA ASN A 36 0.33 -5.80 -19.99
C ASN A 36 1.75 -5.20 -20.17
N LYS A 37 1.94 -3.94 -19.74
CA LYS A 37 3.27 -3.32 -19.78
C LYS A 37 4.24 -4.06 -18.85
N ILE A 38 5.48 -4.19 -19.29
CA ILE A 38 6.57 -4.73 -18.47
C ILE A 38 6.95 -3.70 -17.40
N VAL A 39 7.15 -4.18 -16.17
CA VAL A 39 7.50 -3.39 -14.99
C VAL A 39 8.62 -4.08 -14.21
N PRO A 40 9.37 -3.35 -13.36
CA PRO A 40 10.28 -3.96 -12.40
C PRO A 40 9.58 -5.04 -11.56
N PHE A 41 10.31 -6.08 -11.14
CA PHE A 41 9.73 -7.23 -10.42
C PHE A 41 9.03 -6.85 -9.11
N ASP A 42 9.51 -5.82 -8.42
CA ASP A 42 8.95 -5.28 -7.18
C ASP A 42 7.74 -4.34 -7.40
N ALA A 43 7.49 -3.91 -8.64
CA ALA A 43 6.43 -2.97 -8.96
C ALA A 43 5.12 -3.69 -9.32
N LYS A 44 4.07 -3.46 -8.52
CA LYS A 44 2.71 -3.96 -8.83
C LYS A 44 2.13 -3.39 -10.13
N ARG A 45 2.47 -2.14 -10.48
CA ARG A 45 1.90 -1.44 -11.65
C ARG A 45 2.86 -0.45 -12.29
N CYS A 46 2.64 -0.17 -13.57
CA CYS A 46 3.37 0.88 -14.30
C CYS A 46 2.86 2.28 -13.91
N SER A 47 3.70 3.29 -14.12
CA SER A 47 3.42 4.70 -13.83
C SER A 47 2.13 5.20 -14.50
N ASP A 48 1.89 4.87 -15.77
CA ASP A 48 0.66 5.28 -16.46
C ASP A 48 -0.61 4.74 -15.79
N CYS A 49 -0.57 3.48 -15.35
CA CYS A 49 -1.71 2.87 -14.67
C CYS A 49 -1.88 3.44 -13.28
N TYR A 50 -0.79 3.72 -12.59
CA TYR A 50 -0.82 4.44 -11.32
C TYR A 50 -1.53 5.79 -11.50
N GLN A 51 -1.10 6.57 -12.48
CA GLN A 51 -1.65 7.90 -12.69
C GLN A 51 -3.11 7.86 -13.15
N GLY A 52 -3.48 6.90 -14.00
CA GLY A 52 -4.86 6.70 -14.41
C GLY A 52 -5.81 6.29 -13.27
N LEU A 53 -5.30 5.66 -12.20
CA LEU A 53 -6.06 5.40 -10.98
C LEU A 53 -6.16 6.67 -10.12
N LEU A 54 -5.07 7.43 -10.01
CA LEU A 54 -5.02 8.67 -9.24
C LEU A 54 -5.99 9.72 -9.77
N THR A 55 -6.11 9.84 -11.09
CA THR A 55 -7.00 10.81 -11.74
C THR A 55 -8.30 10.16 -12.23
N ASN A 56 -8.66 8.98 -11.73
CA ASN A 56 -9.84 8.27 -12.18
C ASN A 56 -11.10 9.10 -11.86
N PRO A 57 -12.10 9.21 -12.76
CA PRO A 57 -13.30 9.98 -12.47
C PRO A 57 -14.13 9.41 -11.32
N SER A 58 -14.00 8.11 -11.00
CA SER A 58 -14.71 7.50 -9.88
C SER A 58 -14.00 7.79 -8.55
N PRO A 59 -14.63 8.51 -7.60
CA PRO A 59 -14.08 8.75 -6.27
C PRO A 59 -13.83 7.45 -5.51
N GLU A 60 -14.67 6.43 -5.74
CA GLU A 60 -14.50 5.12 -5.13
C GLU A 60 -13.15 4.48 -5.49
N ILE A 61 -12.73 4.61 -6.75
CA ILE A 61 -11.44 4.09 -7.23
C ILE A 61 -10.27 4.87 -6.62
N ARG A 62 -10.37 6.21 -6.57
CA ARG A 62 -9.33 7.06 -5.96
C ARG A 62 -9.20 6.78 -4.46
N ARG A 63 -10.32 6.58 -3.76
CA ARG A 63 -10.33 6.17 -2.35
C ARG A 63 -9.73 4.78 -2.15
N ALA A 64 -10.04 3.82 -3.03
CA ALA A 64 -9.45 2.49 -2.98
C ALA A 64 -7.92 2.52 -3.19
N LEU A 65 -7.43 3.44 -4.03
CA LEU A 65 -5.99 3.67 -4.19
C LEU A 65 -5.35 4.21 -2.90
N ALA A 66 -6.02 5.10 -2.16
CA ALA A 66 -5.52 5.59 -0.86
C ALA A 66 -5.42 4.46 0.17
N LEU A 67 -6.41 3.56 0.20
CA LEU A 67 -6.49 2.45 1.16
C LEU A 67 -5.59 1.26 0.82
N GLU A 68 -4.88 1.30 -0.30
CA GLU A 68 -4.01 0.20 -0.70
C GLU A 68 -2.82 0.04 0.26
N GLU A 69 -2.55 -1.20 0.64
CA GLU A 69 -1.36 -1.52 1.43
C GLU A 69 -0.09 -1.10 0.69
N GLY A 70 0.75 -0.33 1.37
CA GLY A 70 1.96 0.24 0.78
C GLY A 70 1.72 1.47 -0.10
N ALA A 71 0.51 2.07 -0.09
CA ALA A 71 0.29 3.36 -0.75
C ALA A 71 1.37 4.37 -0.34
N LEU A 72 1.97 5.07 -1.30
CA LEU A 72 3.07 6.00 -1.02
C LEU A 72 2.54 7.24 -0.29
N ASP A 73 3.34 7.80 0.64
CA ASP A 73 2.96 9.03 1.35
C ASP A 73 2.69 10.20 0.40
N GLU A 74 3.43 10.27 -0.71
CA GLU A 74 3.20 11.26 -1.77
C GLU A 74 1.79 11.13 -2.36
N THR A 75 1.32 9.91 -2.56
CA THR A 75 -0.02 9.64 -3.10
C THR A 75 -1.09 10.06 -2.12
N LEU A 76 -0.92 9.76 -0.83
CA LEU A 76 -1.85 10.22 0.20
C LEU A 76 -1.87 11.75 0.30
N ARG A 77 -0.72 12.41 0.15
CA ARG A 77 -0.65 13.88 0.10
C ARG A 77 -1.37 14.46 -1.10
N ILE A 78 -1.24 13.85 -2.29
CA ILE A 78 -2.01 14.28 -3.47
C ILE A 78 -3.51 14.06 -3.23
N LEU A 79 -3.91 12.87 -2.78
CA LEU A 79 -5.32 12.53 -2.54
C LEU A 79 -5.95 13.30 -1.38
N SER A 80 -5.18 13.85 -0.44
CA SER A 80 -5.71 14.72 0.62
C SER A 80 -6.29 16.04 0.10
N GLN A 81 -5.90 16.44 -1.12
CA GLN A 81 -6.38 17.63 -1.82
C GLN A 81 -7.41 17.28 -2.90
N ASP A 82 -7.94 16.04 -2.89
CA ASP A 82 -8.91 15.58 -3.88
C ASP A 82 -10.19 16.43 -3.82
N PRO A 83 -10.81 16.77 -4.97
CA PRO A 83 -12.06 17.52 -4.99
C PRO A 83 -13.23 16.76 -4.35
N ASP A 84 -13.16 15.43 -4.27
CA ASP A 84 -14.14 14.64 -3.54
C ASP A 84 -13.79 14.56 -2.05
N TYR A 85 -14.67 15.10 -1.21
CA TYR A 85 -14.47 15.16 0.24
C TYR A 85 -14.19 13.78 0.86
N SER A 86 -14.84 12.72 0.38
CA SER A 86 -14.66 11.38 0.94
C SER A 86 -13.26 10.82 0.67
N VAL A 87 -12.70 11.12 -0.50
CA VAL A 87 -11.32 10.76 -0.87
C VAL A 87 -10.34 11.58 -0.04
N ALA A 88 -10.53 12.89 0.01
CA ALA A 88 -9.67 13.81 0.75
C ALA A 88 -9.59 13.45 2.24
N LEU A 89 -10.74 13.24 2.89
CA LEU A 89 -10.80 12.87 4.30
C LEU A 89 -10.12 11.52 4.56
N THR A 90 -10.36 10.52 3.70
CA THR A 90 -9.72 9.20 3.83
C THR A 90 -8.20 9.32 3.78
N ALA A 91 -7.68 10.09 2.81
CA ALA A 91 -6.25 10.27 2.67
C ALA A 91 -5.63 11.06 3.84
N GLN A 92 -6.31 12.09 4.34
CA GLN A 92 -5.86 12.87 5.51
C GLN A 92 -5.77 11.99 6.77
N ASN A 93 -6.79 11.17 7.03
CA ASN A 93 -6.79 10.27 8.19
C ASN A 93 -5.60 9.30 8.12
N LEU A 94 -5.36 8.68 6.97
CA LEU A 94 -4.23 7.76 6.78
C LEU A 94 -2.86 8.45 6.95
N VAL A 95 -2.72 9.71 6.53
CA VAL A 95 -1.48 10.48 6.75
C VAL A 95 -1.26 10.70 8.25
N THR A 96 -2.30 11.09 8.98
CA THR A 96 -2.24 11.30 10.43
C THR A 96 -1.91 10.01 11.16
N GLU A 97 -2.63 8.91 10.88
CA GLU A 97 -2.38 7.60 11.47
C GLU A 97 -0.93 7.14 11.25
N ARG A 98 -0.42 7.27 10.02
CA ARG A 98 0.97 6.89 9.71
C ARG A 98 1.99 7.76 10.45
N ARG A 99 1.70 9.05 10.60
CA ARG A 99 2.55 9.97 11.37
C ARG A 99 2.58 9.55 12.84
N ASP A 100 1.42 9.28 13.42
CA ASP A 100 1.28 8.87 14.82
C ASP A 100 1.97 7.53 15.07
N HIS A 101 1.84 6.56 14.16
CA HIS A 101 2.56 5.30 14.22
C HIS A 101 4.09 5.48 14.15
N ARG A 102 4.58 6.37 13.28
CA ARG A 102 6.02 6.68 13.19
C ARG A 102 6.53 7.36 14.44
N GLU A 103 5.75 8.26 15.02
CA GLU A 103 6.10 8.95 16.26
C GLU A 103 6.11 7.99 17.46
N ALA A 104 5.09 7.13 17.58
CA ALA A 104 5.04 6.08 18.60
C ALA A 104 6.23 5.12 18.49
N ALA A 105 6.65 4.76 17.27
CA ALA A 105 7.83 3.95 17.02
C ALA A 105 9.15 4.65 17.38
N ARG A 106 9.19 5.99 17.38
CA ARG A 106 10.34 6.77 17.87
C ARG A 106 10.41 6.80 19.40
N ILE A 107 9.25 6.97 20.05
CA ILE A 107 9.15 7.13 21.50
C ILE A 107 9.31 5.79 22.24
N THR A 108 8.91 4.68 21.62
CA THR A 108 9.04 3.35 22.23
C THR A 108 10.45 2.82 21.97
N PRO A 109 11.38 2.85 22.95
CA PRO A 109 12.70 2.27 22.72
C PRO A 109 12.51 0.78 22.45
N ARG A 110 13.10 0.31 21.35
CA ARG A 110 13.19 -1.13 21.05
C ARG A 110 13.73 -1.80 22.32
N PRO A 111 13.09 -2.84 22.87
CA PRO A 111 13.64 -3.51 24.04
C PRO A 111 15.06 -3.90 23.65
N LEU A 112 16.04 -3.31 24.33
CA LEU A 112 17.41 -3.77 24.24
C LEU A 112 17.31 -5.23 24.65
N ILE A 113 17.55 -6.14 23.69
CA ILE A 113 17.82 -7.53 24.02
C ILE A 113 19.00 -7.43 25.00
N ARG A 114 18.74 -7.54 26.31
CA ARG A 114 19.79 -7.73 27.30
C ARG A 114 20.40 -9.07 26.97
N PHE A 115 21.45 -9.05 26.16
CA PHE A 115 22.47 -10.08 26.24
C PHE A 115 23.17 -9.86 27.57
N ASP A 116 22.58 -10.37 28.65
CA ASP A 116 23.29 -10.56 29.89
C ASP A 116 24.31 -11.67 29.61
N GLY A 117 25.50 -11.24 29.16
CA GLY A 117 26.66 -12.08 28.98
C GLY A 117 27.23 -12.48 30.34
N THR A 118 26.50 -13.26 31.12
CA THR A 118 27.05 -14.03 32.23
C THR A 118 27.46 -15.41 31.73
N PRO A 119 28.76 -15.70 31.56
CA PRO A 119 29.21 -17.09 31.49
C PRO A 119 29.20 -17.62 32.92
N GLY A 120 28.20 -18.43 33.29
CA GLY A 120 28.22 -19.04 34.62
C GLY A 120 26.95 -19.76 35.03
N THR A 121 27.05 -21.09 35.03
CA THR A 121 26.28 -22.04 35.85
C THR A 121 24.83 -22.29 35.44
N GLN A 122 24.63 -23.28 34.55
CA GLN A 122 23.39 -24.06 34.54
C GLN A 122 23.25 -24.76 35.89
N ALA A 123 22.32 -24.29 36.71
CA ALA A 123 21.77 -25.13 37.78
C ALA A 123 21.00 -26.28 37.12
N PRO A 124 21.20 -27.54 37.53
CA PRO A 124 20.50 -28.66 36.93
C PRO A 124 19.00 -28.58 37.23
N LEU A 125 18.18 -28.94 36.24
CA LEU A 125 16.72 -28.96 36.38
C LEU A 125 16.29 -30.01 37.42
N PRO A 126 15.28 -29.70 38.27
CA PRO A 126 14.91 -30.51 39.43
C PRO A 126 14.25 -31.87 39.11
N TRP A 127 14.20 -32.29 37.85
CA TRP A 127 13.63 -33.57 37.43
C TRP A 127 14.64 -34.54 36.82
N ALA A 128 15.93 -34.18 36.75
CA ALA A 128 16.97 -34.96 36.09
C ALA A 128 17.55 -36.12 36.91
N ASN A 129 16.88 -36.58 37.98
CA ASN A 129 17.19 -37.85 38.63
C ASN A 129 15.93 -38.70 38.71
N ARG A 130 15.79 -39.61 37.76
CA ARG A 130 14.98 -40.81 37.91
C ARG A 130 15.77 -42.00 37.39
#